data_AF-A0A2D7MGY8-F1
#
_entry.id   AF-A0A2D7MGY8-F1
#
_cell.length_a   1.000
_cell.length_b   1.000
_cell.length_c   1.000
_cell.angle_alpha   90.00
_cell.angle_beta   90.00
_cell.angle_gamma   90.00
#
_symmetry.space_group_name_H-M   'P 1'
#
loop_
_entity.id
_entity.type
_entity.pdbx_description
1 polymer ?
#
loop_
_entity_poly.entity_id
_entity_poly.type
_entity_poly.pdbx_seq_one_letter_code
_entity_poly.pdbx_strand_id
1 'polypeptide(L)'
;MIKHIAFFSLFVSLNAQAFEGMTLYSPAQGGNGGGGGTFYSYLIDNDLNVIKSWSHPYGAASMPYLNLDSTLVYPYRVPNPTMSVGGVGGGISIYSWEGDLIWDYEVSDEIYQHHHDVEPLPNGNILVVAWEKKTASEAYAAGRESIDNSLNEMWATAILELEPVGSNDANIVWEWHIWDHLIQDVDPNADNYGVVEDHPELQDVNYGNAGSNQGPGGANGDWKHVNAIAYNADL
;
A
#
# COMPACT_ATOMS: atom_id res chain seq x y z
N MET A 1 -27.04 -55.81 37.22
CA MET A 1 -25.69 -55.91 36.60
C MET A 1 -25.28 -54.50 36.23
N ILE A 2 -24.45 -53.84 37.06
CA ILE A 2 -24.08 -52.44 36.86
C ILE A 2 -22.91 -52.41 35.86
N LYS A 3 -23.09 -51.75 34.71
CA LYS A 3 -22.03 -51.52 33.73
C LYS A 3 -21.27 -50.26 34.12
N HIS A 4 -19.95 -50.34 34.24
CA HIS A 4 -19.08 -49.17 34.40
C HIS A 4 -18.53 -48.79 33.03
N ILE A 5 -18.78 -47.55 32.64
CA ILE A 5 -18.22 -46.97 31.43
C ILE A 5 -17.01 -46.16 31.87
N ALA A 6 -15.82 -46.57 31.43
CA ALA A 6 -14.59 -45.82 31.64
C ALA A 6 -14.40 -44.87 30.45
N PHE A 7 -14.33 -43.58 30.72
CA PHE A 7 -13.92 -42.57 29.75
C PHE A 7 -12.39 -42.42 29.81
N PHE A 8 -11.73 -42.58 28.66
CA PHE A 8 -10.33 -42.22 28.48
C PHE A 8 -10.27 -40.92 27.67
N SER A 9 -9.67 -39.89 28.26
CA SER A 9 -9.34 -38.64 27.57
C SER A 9 -7.86 -38.67 27.19
N LEU A 10 -7.57 -38.55 25.89
CA LEU A 10 -6.22 -38.39 25.36
C LEU A 10 -5.93 -36.90 25.22
N PHE A 11 -4.97 -36.39 25.99
CA PHE A 11 -4.45 -35.04 25.81
C PHE A 11 -3.26 -35.10 24.84
N VAL A 12 -3.39 -34.49 23.67
CA VAL A 12 -2.29 -34.28 22.72
C VAL A 12 -1.85 -32.83 22.85
N SER A 13 -0.62 -32.61 23.29
CA SER A 13 0.00 -31.28 23.29
C SER A 13 0.72 -31.07 21.97
N LEU A 14 0.21 -30.13 21.16
CA LEU A 14 0.94 -29.62 20.00
C LEU A 14 1.92 -28.55 20.50
N ASN A 15 3.22 -28.79 20.29
CA ASN A 15 4.25 -27.80 20.54
C ASN A 15 4.67 -27.19 19.20
N ALA A 16 4.48 -25.89 19.03
CA ALA A 16 5.07 -25.15 17.93
C ALA A 16 6.34 -24.45 18.44
N GLN A 17 7.39 -24.44 17.62
CA GLN A 17 8.59 -23.63 17.83
C GLN A 17 8.53 -22.44 16.88
N ALA A 18 9.10 -21.30 17.28
CA ALA A 18 9.32 -20.19 16.36
C ALA A 18 10.26 -20.66 15.23
N PHE A 19 9.98 -20.23 14.01
CA PHE A 19 10.90 -20.44 12.89
C PHE A 19 12.24 -19.78 13.21
N GLU A 20 13.36 -20.45 12.94
CA GLU A 20 14.70 -19.88 13.13
C GLU A 20 14.95 -18.82 12.04
N GLY A 21 14.68 -17.56 12.38
CA GLY A 21 14.74 -16.45 11.44
C GLY A 21 14.86 -15.10 12.14
N MET A 22 14.83 -14.05 11.35
CA MET A 22 14.87 -12.66 11.82
C MET A 22 13.53 -11.98 11.53
N THR A 23 13.20 -10.98 12.35
CA THR A 23 12.03 -10.12 12.13
C THR A 23 12.48 -8.71 11.78
N LEU A 24 12.02 -8.21 10.64
CA LEU A 24 12.19 -6.82 10.23
C LEU A 24 10.88 -6.06 10.49
N TYR A 25 10.97 -4.91 11.17
CA TYR A 25 9.79 -4.07 11.41
C TYR A 25 10.14 -2.60 11.63
N SER A 26 9.18 -1.74 11.32
CA SER A 26 9.18 -0.32 11.67
C SER A 26 8.01 -0.06 12.61
N PRO A 27 8.23 0.40 13.85
CA PRO A 27 7.12 0.72 14.75
C PRO A 27 6.25 1.84 14.16
N ALA A 28 4.96 1.56 14.00
CA ALA A 28 3.98 2.59 13.71
C ALA A 28 3.90 3.54 14.92
N GLN A 29 4.32 4.79 14.76
CA GLN A 29 4.10 5.81 15.78
C GLN A 29 2.73 6.46 15.54
N GLY A 30 1.84 6.34 16.52
CA GLY A 30 0.47 6.86 16.43
C GLY A 30 0.42 8.37 16.23
N GLY A 31 -0.57 8.83 15.45
CA GLY A 31 -0.84 10.24 15.16
C GLY A 31 -0.81 10.56 13.66
N ASN A 32 -1.02 11.82 13.31
CA ASN A 32 -0.93 12.30 11.91
C ASN A 32 0.52 12.30 11.34
N GLY A 33 1.43 11.53 11.97
CA GLY A 33 2.41 10.60 11.38
C GLY A 33 3.46 11.05 10.36
N GLY A 34 3.36 12.24 9.79
CA GLY A 34 4.35 12.81 8.84
C GLY A 34 5.23 13.89 9.47
N GLY A 35 5.18 14.07 10.79
CA GLY A 35 5.96 15.10 11.50
C GLY A 35 7.44 14.71 11.65
N GLY A 36 8.33 15.69 11.55
CA GLY A 36 9.77 15.51 11.73
C GLY A 36 10.12 14.94 13.10
N GLY A 37 10.93 13.89 13.09
CA GLY A 37 11.37 13.18 14.29
C GLY A 37 12.48 12.20 13.95
N THR A 38 12.80 11.30 14.88
CA THR A 38 13.69 10.18 14.61
C THR A 38 12.88 8.90 14.75
N PHE A 39 12.64 8.26 13.62
CA PHE A 39 11.95 6.99 13.49
C PHE A 39 12.97 5.89 13.27
N TYR A 40 12.56 4.63 13.42
CA TYR A 40 13.48 3.51 13.33
C TYR A 40 12.87 2.31 12.61
N SER A 41 13.71 1.59 11.88
CA SER A 41 13.47 0.20 11.49
C SER A 41 14.43 -0.69 12.25
N TYR A 42 13.98 -1.89 12.63
CA TYR A 42 14.76 -2.86 13.39
C TYR A 42 14.75 -4.21 12.70
N LEU A 43 15.92 -4.84 12.65
CA LEU A 43 16.10 -6.26 12.39
C LEU A 43 16.46 -6.93 13.71
N ILE A 44 15.63 -7.86 14.16
CA ILE A 44 15.82 -8.59 15.42
C ILE A 44 15.88 -10.10 15.19
N ASP A 45 16.55 -10.81 16.09
CA ASP A 45 16.45 -12.27 16.18
C ASP A 45 15.27 -12.72 17.08
N ASN A 46 15.08 -14.04 17.22
CA ASN A 46 14.03 -14.62 18.05
C ASN A 46 14.21 -14.39 19.56
N ASP A 47 15.42 -14.04 20.00
CA ASP A 47 15.72 -13.68 21.39
C ASP A 47 15.51 -12.17 21.65
N LEU A 48 14.99 -11.45 20.66
CA LEU A 48 14.74 -10.00 20.66
C LEU A 48 16.03 -9.16 20.71
N ASN A 49 17.18 -9.75 20.37
CA ASN A 49 18.40 -8.95 20.20
C ASN A 49 18.29 -8.12 18.93
N VAL A 50 18.63 -6.84 19.02
CA VAL A 50 18.72 -5.97 17.86
C VAL A 50 19.99 -6.31 17.09
N ILE A 51 19.82 -6.89 15.91
CA ILE A 51 20.91 -7.18 14.97
C ILE A 51 21.30 -5.92 14.21
N LYS A 52 20.30 -5.13 13.78
CA LYS A 52 20.50 -3.87 13.07
C LYS A 52 19.35 -2.90 13.35
N SER A 53 19.66 -1.61 13.35
CA SER A 53 18.67 -0.53 13.35
C SER A 53 19.04 0.55 12.34
N TRP A 54 18.05 1.06 11.62
CA TRP A 54 18.15 2.25 10.76
C TRP A 54 17.35 3.39 11.39
N SER A 55 17.76 4.64 11.17
CA SER A 55 17.05 5.81 11.65
C SER A 55 16.54 6.66 10.49
N HIS A 56 15.30 7.13 10.59
CA HIS A 56 14.61 7.83 9.52
C HIS A 56 14.07 9.18 9.98
N PRO A 57 14.02 10.20 9.09
CA PRO A 57 13.47 11.51 9.42
C PRO A 57 11.93 11.53 9.48
N TYR A 58 11.28 10.56 8.83
CA TYR A 58 9.83 10.47 8.68
C TYR A 58 9.28 9.09 9.09
N GLY A 59 8.03 9.08 9.54
CA GLY A 59 7.36 7.88 10.01
C GLY A 59 7.03 6.92 8.88
N ALA A 60 7.01 5.63 9.20
CA ALA A 60 6.78 4.58 8.21
C ALA A 60 5.36 4.68 7.62
N ALA A 61 5.25 4.53 6.30
CA ALA A 61 3.97 4.34 5.62
C ALA A 61 3.50 2.88 5.74
N SER A 62 4.44 1.94 5.60
CA SER A 62 4.22 0.49 5.63
C SER A 62 5.47 -0.27 6.08
N MET A 63 5.53 -1.58 5.83
CA MET A 63 6.69 -2.37 6.19
C MET A 63 7.90 -1.98 5.32
N PRO A 64 9.11 -1.98 5.90
CA PRO A 64 10.32 -1.89 5.08
C PRO A 64 10.66 -3.25 4.47
N TYR A 65 11.44 -3.22 3.39
CA TYR A 65 11.98 -4.41 2.73
C TYR A 65 13.50 -4.43 2.90
N LEU A 66 14.07 -5.62 3.13
CA LEU A 66 15.51 -5.82 3.15
C LEU A 66 15.91 -6.64 1.93
N ASN A 67 16.65 -6.01 1.02
CA ASN A 67 17.14 -6.65 -0.20
C ASN A 67 18.31 -7.60 0.10
N LEU A 68 18.58 -8.51 -0.85
CA LEU A 68 19.68 -9.48 -0.75
C LEU A 68 21.06 -8.83 -0.65
N ASP A 69 21.21 -7.61 -1.15
CA ASP A 69 22.43 -6.81 -1.06
C ASP A 69 22.55 -6.02 0.27
N SER A 70 21.64 -6.28 1.22
CA SER A 70 21.57 -5.65 2.54
C SER A 70 21.13 -4.18 2.54
N THR A 71 20.59 -3.68 1.42
CA THR A 71 19.91 -2.38 1.38
C THR A 71 18.49 -2.47 1.95
N LEU A 72 18.08 -1.41 2.66
CA LEU A 72 16.73 -1.29 3.23
C LEU A 72 15.91 -0.34 2.35
N VAL A 73 14.78 -0.81 1.82
CA VAL A 73 13.75 0.04 1.20
C VAL A 73 12.75 0.41 2.29
N TYR A 74 12.52 1.71 2.49
CA TYR A 74 11.69 2.26 3.56
C TYR A 74 10.62 3.21 2.99
N PRO A 75 9.37 2.74 2.88
CA PRO A 75 8.23 3.59 2.58
C PRO A 75 7.89 4.48 3.78
N TYR A 76 7.75 5.78 3.55
CA TYR A 76 7.48 6.76 4.59
C TYR A 76 6.35 7.71 4.23
N ARG A 77 5.77 8.30 5.27
CA ARG A 77 4.75 9.33 5.14
C ARG A 77 5.40 10.70 4.95
N VAL A 78 5.15 11.32 3.80
CA VAL A 78 5.64 12.68 3.53
C VAL A 78 4.98 13.70 4.47
N PRO A 79 5.63 14.85 4.73
CA PRO A 79 5.07 15.87 5.63
C PRO A 79 3.77 16.51 5.14
N ASN A 80 3.61 16.65 3.81
CA ASN A 80 2.50 17.35 3.19
C ASN A 80 1.86 16.49 2.07
N PRO A 81 1.17 15.40 2.41
CA PRO A 81 0.51 14.57 1.41
C PRO A 81 -0.64 15.34 0.74
N THR A 82 -0.81 15.13 -0.56
CA THR A 82 -1.89 15.72 -1.38
C THR A 82 -3.19 14.93 -1.29
N MET A 83 -3.12 13.65 -0.94
CA MET A 83 -4.24 12.76 -0.66
C MET A 83 -3.98 12.03 0.67
N SER A 84 -4.90 12.13 1.63
CA SER A 84 -4.64 11.66 2.99
C SER A 84 -5.82 10.92 3.60
N VAL A 85 -5.68 9.60 3.72
CA VAL A 85 -6.51 8.73 4.56
C VAL A 85 -5.61 7.67 5.22
N GLY A 86 -6.17 6.73 5.99
CA GLY A 86 -5.41 5.62 6.57
C GLY A 86 -4.56 4.90 5.49
N GLY A 87 -3.27 4.69 5.79
CA GLY A 87 -2.32 4.12 4.83
C GLY A 87 -1.53 5.14 4.02
N VAL A 88 -1.78 6.44 4.16
CA VAL A 88 -1.02 7.47 3.43
C VAL A 88 0.49 7.36 3.66
N GLY A 89 1.21 7.27 2.55
CA GLY A 89 2.67 7.33 2.51
C GLY A 89 3.12 8.59 1.78
N GLY A 90 3.67 8.39 0.59
CA GLY A 90 4.11 9.44 -0.31
C GLY A 90 5.59 9.45 -0.61
N GLY A 91 6.42 8.79 0.20
CA GLY A 91 7.88 8.79 0.00
C GLY A 91 8.49 7.40 0.15
N ILE A 92 9.61 7.18 -0.53
CA ILE A 92 10.36 5.93 -0.52
C ILE A 92 11.84 6.28 -0.41
N SER A 93 12.52 5.75 0.59
CA SER A 93 13.98 5.88 0.74
C SER A 93 14.66 4.52 0.62
N ILE A 94 15.88 4.49 0.12
CA ILE A 94 16.78 3.33 0.15
C ILE A 94 18.00 3.68 1.01
N TYR A 95 18.30 2.83 1.99
CA TYR A 95 19.45 2.98 2.87
C TYR A 95 20.44 1.83 2.72
N SER A 96 21.73 2.11 2.89
CA SER A 96 22.76 1.09 3.03
C SER A 96 22.59 0.27 4.31
N TRP A 97 23.31 -0.85 4.41
CA TRP A 97 23.40 -1.59 5.67
C TRP A 97 23.97 -0.72 6.78
N GLU A 98 24.86 0.22 6.51
CA GLU A 98 25.45 1.12 7.50
C GLU A 98 24.44 2.17 8.00
N GLY A 99 23.43 2.50 7.19
CA GLY A 99 22.41 3.51 7.49
C GLY A 99 22.58 4.80 6.68
N ASP A 100 23.45 4.81 5.68
CA ASP A 100 23.60 5.94 4.76
C ASP A 100 22.44 5.97 3.77
N LEU A 101 21.90 7.15 3.50
CA LEU A 101 20.88 7.34 2.46
C LEU A 101 21.50 7.16 1.08
N ILE A 102 20.97 6.23 0.30
CA ILE A 102 21.39 5.94 -1.08
C ILE A 102 20.50 6.68 -2.07
N TRP A 103 19.18 6.60 -1.86
CA TRP A 103 18.18 7.15 -2.77
C TRP A 103 16.92 7.56 -2.02
N ASP A 104 16.24 8.62 -2.45
CA ASP A 104 14.98 9.10 -1.85
C ASP A 104 14.08 9.75 -2.90
N TYR A 105 12.81 9.36 -2.97
CA TYR A 105 11.88 9.95 -3.94
C TYR A 105 10.46 10.01 -3.39
N GLU A 106 9.74 11.07 -3.75
CA GLU A 106 8.35 11.28 -3.36
C GLU A 106 7.41 10.99 -4.54
N VAL A 107 6.45 10.10 -4.31
CA VAL A 107 5.24 9.91 -5.12
C VAL A 107 4.11 10.61 -4.39
N SER A 108 4.11 11.94 -4.44
CA SER A 108 3.17 12.80 -3.73
C SER A 108 3.03 14.15 -4.43
N ASP A 109 2.19 14.20 -5.46
CA ASP A 109 1.94 15.39 -6.26
C ASP A 109 0.43 15.58 -6.54
N GLU A 110 0.08 16.43 -7.50
CA GLU A 110 -1.31 16.73 -7.84
C GLU A 110 -2.06 15.54 -8.48
N ILE A 111 -1.31 14.59 -9.07
CA ILE A 111 -1.81 13.43 -9.80
C ILE A 111 -1.76 12.19 -8.90
N TYR A 112 -0.61 11.89 -8.30
CA TYR A 112 -0.35 10.65 -7.57
C TYR A 112 -0.03 10.86 -6.09
N GLN A 113 -0.45 9.88 -5.28
CA GLN A 113 -0.02 9.74 -3.88
C GLN A 113 0.21 8.27 -3.56
N HIS A 114 1.46 7.89 -3.27
CA HIS A 114 1.76 6.56 -2.75
C HIS A 114 1.04 6.32 -1.41
N HIS A 115 0.44 5.14 -1.27
CA HIS A 115 -0.15 4.65 -0.04
C HIS A 115 0.12 3.16 0.18
N HIS A 116 0.14 2.76 1.45
CA HIS A 116 0.44 1.41 1.89
C HIS A 116 1.74 0.88 1.29
N ASP A 117 1.68 0.02 0.28
CA ASP A 117 2.76 -0.90 -0.02
C ASP A 117 3.61 -0.49 -1.22
N VAL A 118 4.85 -0.98 -1.20
CA VAL A 118 5.76 -0.99 -2.34
C VAL A 118 6.35 -2.39 -2.46
N GLU A 119 6.82 -2.78 -3.63
CA GLU A 119 7.48 -4.07 -3.83
C GLU A 119 8.79 -3.85 -4.61
N PRO A 120 9.96 -3.96 -3.97
CA PRO A 120 11.24 -3.95 -4.67
C PRO A 120 11.38 -5.16 -5.59
N LEU A 121 11.79 -4.92 -6.84
CA LEU A 121 11.89 -5.94 -7.88
C LEU A 121 13.33 -6.43 -8.08
N PRO A 122 13.54 -7.66 -8.60
CA PRO A 122 14.88 -8.19 -8.87
C PRO A 122 15.73 -7.38 -9.85
N ASN A 123 15.10 -6.56 -10.71
CA ASN A 123 15.80 -5.67 -11.65
C ASN A 123 16.25 -4.35 -11.01
N GLY A 124 15.93 -4.10 -9.73
CA GLY A 124 16.22 -2.85 -9.02
C GLY A 124 15.11 -1.80 -9.09
N ASN A 125 14.04 -2.06 -9.85
CA ASN A 125 12.86 -1.21 -9.87
C ASN A 125 11.99 -1.43 -8.62
N ILE A 126 10.99 -0.58 -8.43
CA ILE A 126 10.08 -0.66 -7.30
C ILE A 126 8.65 -0.51 -7.82
N LEU A 127 7.78 -1.49 -7.56
CA LEU A 127 6.34 -1.31 -7.75
C LEU A 127 5.78 -0.47 -6.59
N VAL A 128 4.91 0.47 -6.92
CA VAL A 128 4.33 1.40 -5.95
C VAL A 128 2.83 1.40 -6.10
N VAL A 129 2.11 1.11 -5.00
CA VAL A 129 0.67 1.33 -4.93
C VAL A 129 0.42 2.82 -4.71
N ALA A 130 -0.39 3.43 -5.57
CA ALA A 130 -0.73 4.84 -5.51
C ALA A 130 -2.23 5.10 -5.70
N TRP A 131 -2.68 6.18 -5.09
CA TRP A 131 -3.90 6.85 -5.45
C TRP A 131 -3.61 7.75 -6.64
N GLU A 132 -4.45 7.68 -7.66
CA GLU A 132 -4.52 8.62 -8.78
C GLU A 132 -5.75 9.49 -8.62
N LYS A 133 -5.56 10.81 -8.55
CA LYS A 133 -6.67 11.75 -8.39
C LYS A 133 -7.50 11.84 -9.66
N LYS A 134 -8.82 11.65 -9.52
CA LYS A 134 -9.83 11.92 -10.53
C LYS A 134 -10.77 12.99 -10.02
N THR A 135 -10.99 14.00 -10.85
CA THR A 135 -11.99 15.04 -10.61
C THR A 135 -13.39 14.45 -10.73
N ALA A 136 -14.37 15.12 -10.12
CA ALA A 136 -15.77 14.73 -10.31
C ALA A 136 -16.19 14.72 -11.79
N SER A 137 -15.69 15.66 -12.60
CA SER A 137 -16.02 15.68 -14.03
C SER A 137 -15.53 14.44 -14.76
N GLU A 138 -14.32 13.96 -14.45
CA GLU A 138 -13.78 12.74 -15.04
C GLU A 138 -14.55 11.51 -14.57
N ALA A 139 -14.88 11.44 -13.28
CA ALA A 139 -15.66 10.33 -12.73
C ALA A 139 -17.07 10.25 -13.32
N TYR A 140 -17.80 11.38 -13.41
CA TYR A 140 -19.11 11.40 -14.04
C TYR A 140 -19.04 11.06 -15.53
N ALA A 141 -17.98 11.50 -16.23
CA ALA A 141 -17.75 11.10 -17.63
C ALA A 141 -17.46 9.60 -17.79
N ALA A 142 -16.86 8.96 -16.77
CA ALA A 142 -16.66 7.52 -16.72
C ALA A 142 -17.92 6.73 -16.28
N GLY A 143 -19.04 7.41 -16.03
CA GLY A 143 -20.32 6.78 -15.66
C GLY A 143 -20.55 6.62 -14.16
N ARG A 144 -19.74 7.26 -13.30
CA ARG A 144 -20.04 7.36 -11.87
C ARG A 144 -21.37 8.08 -11.66
N GLU A 145 -22.24 7.63 -10.76
CA GLU A 145 -23.53 8.28 -10.48
C GLU A 145 -23.44 9.33 -9.36
N SER A 146 -22.66 9.05 -8.30
CA SER A 146 -22.51 9.96 -7.16
C SER A 146 -21.10 9.98 -6.58
N ILE A 147 -20.68 11.14 -6.09
CA ILE A 147 -19.48 11.31 -5.26
C ILE A 147 -19.92 11.96 -3.95
N ASP A 148 -19.92 11.15 -2.88
CA ASP A 148 -20.48 11.51 -1.58
C ASP A 148 -19.40 11.88 -0.55
N ASN A 149 -18.42 12.68 -0.99
CA ASN A 149 -17.39 13.27 -0.14
C ASN A 149 -17.24 14.78 -0.41
N SER A 150 -16.78 15.55 0.58
CA SER A 150 -16.70 17.01 0.50
C SER A 150 -15.55 17.52 -0.37
N LEU A 151 -14.63 16.64 -0.80
CA LEU A 151 -13.58 16.99 -1.74
C LEU A 151 -14.13 17.04 -3.18
N ASN A 152 -15.22 16.33 -3.44
CA ASN A 152 -15.77 16.12 -4.78
C ASN A 152 -14.70 15.49 -5.71
N GLU A 153 -13.95 14.54 -5.16
CA GLU A 153 -12.87 13.81 -5.82
C GLU A 153 -13.11 12.29 -5.70
N MET A 154 -12.49 11.54 -6.60
CA MET A 154 -12.39 10.09 -6.54
C MET A 154 -10.92 9.73 -6.73
N TRP A 155 -10.38 8.88 -5.86
CA TRP A 155 -8.99 8.46 -5.91
C TRP A 155 -8.94 7.02 -6.40
N ALA A 156 -8.59 6.86 -7.66
CA ALA A 156 -8.50 5.57 -8.34
C ALA A 156 -7.18 4.88 -7.96
N THR A 157 -7.13 3.56 -8.08
CA THR A 157 -5.87 2.81 -7.89
C THR A 157 -5.01 2.91 -9.14
N ALA A 158 -3.75 3.29 -8.96
CA ALA A 158 -2.68 3.14 -9.92
C ALA A 158 -1.55 2.29 -9.31
N ILE A 159 -0.89 1.51 -10.15
CA ILE A 159 0.37 0.83 -9.83
C ILE A 159 1.45 1.43 -10.74
N LEU A 160 2.54 1.90 -10.15
CA LEU A 160 3.67 2.48 -10.88
C LEU A 160 4.89 1.59 -10.72
N GLU A 161 5.62 1.31 -11.79
CA GLU A 161 6.97 0.74 -11.71
C GLU A 161 8.00 1.87 -11.84
N LEU A 162 8.70 2.15 -10.74
CA LEU A 162 9.74 3.16 -10.69
C LEU A 162 11.10 2.53 -10.95
N GLU A 163 11.85 3.10 -11.90
CA GLU A 163 13.30 2.88 -12.05
C GLU A 163 14.03 4.02 -11.32
N PRO A 164 14.73 3.74 -10.19
CA PRO A 164 15.50 4.76 -9.47
C PRO A 164 16.61 5.37 -10.34
N VAL A 165 16.71 6.70 -10.34
CA VAL A 165 17.73 7.47 -11.08
C VAL A 165 18.52 8.35 -10.11
N GLY A 166 19.85 8.24 -10.16
CA GLY A 166 20.73 9.03 -9.31
C GLY A 166 20.47 8.74 -7.83
N SER A 167 20.30 9.80 -7.03
CA SER A 167 20.02 9.70 -5.60
C SER A 167 18.65 10.23 -5.19
N ASN A 168 17.89 10.83 -6.13
CA ASN A 168 16.67 11.54 -5.78
C ASN A 168 15.65 11.71 -6.91
N ASP A 169 15.69 10.85 -7.92
CA ASP A 169 14.79 10.90 -9.07
C ASP A 169 14.37 9.48 -9.50
N ALA A 170 13.35 9.37 -10.33
CA ALA A 170 12.91 8.10 -10.92
C ALA A 170 12.25 8.28 -12.28
N ASN A 171 12.38 7.25 -13.12
CA ASN A 171 11.53 7.10 -14.29
C ASN A 171 10.34 6.20 -13.95
N ILE A 172 9.12 6.58 -14.34
CA ILE A 172 8.00 5.63 -14.42
C ILE A 172 8.17 4.84 -15.72
N VAL A 173 8.54 3.57 -15.62
CA VAL A 173 8.84 2.71 -16.79
C VAL A 173 7.67 1.81 -17.17
N TRP A 174 6.71 1.63 -16.27
CA TRP A 174 5.44 0.95 -16.49
C TRP A 174 4.39 1.48 -15.53
N GLU A 175 3.13 1.45 -15.95
CA GLU A 175 1.99 1.86 -15.15
C GLU A 175 0.77 0.98 -15.45
N TRP A 176 -0.08 0.80 -14.44
CA TRP A 176 -1.39 0.19 -14.56
C TRP A 176 -2.41 1.04 -13.81
N HIS A 177 -3.52 1.33 -14.48
CA HIS A 177 -4.60 2.15 -13.93
C HIS A 177 -5.88 1.35 -13.89
N ILE A 178 -6.53 1.27 -12.72
CA ILE A 178 -7.88 0.70 -12.66
C ILE A 178 -8.86 1.47 -13.56
N TRP A 179 -8.54 2.73 -13.85
CA TRP A 179 -9.30 3.61 -14.72
C TRP A 179 -9.42 3.12 -16.16
N ASP A 180 -8.46 2.34 -16.65
CA ASP A 180 -8.48 1.75 -17.99
C ASP A 180 -9.30 0.45 -18.06
N HIS A 181 -9.80 -0.01 -16.91
CA HIS A 181 -10.53 -1.27 -16.76
C HIS A 181 -11.92 -1.02 -16.18
N LEU A 182 -12.62 0.01 -16.63
CA LEU A 182 -13.94 0.39 -16.11
C LEU A 182 -15.09 -0.11 -16.99
N ILE A 183 -16.20 -0.43 -16.34
CA ILE A 183 -17.52 -0.67 -16.94
C ILE A 183 -18.60 0.08 -16.16
N GLN A 184 -19.73 0.36 -16.79
CA GLN A 184 -20.92 0.93 -16.17
C GLN A 184 -22.19 0.50 -16.94
N ASP A 185 -23.35 0.48 -16.30
CA ASP A 185 -24.64 0.08 -16.89
C ASP A 185 -25.72 1.18 -16.84
N VAL A 186 -25.31 2.44 -16.66
CA VAL A 186 -26.15 3.61 -16.44
C VAL A 186 -26.40 4.40 -17.74
N ASP A 187 -25.34 4.80 -18.46
CA ASP A 187 -25.46 5.53 -19.75
C ASP A 187 -25.20 4.59 -20.94
N PRO A 188 -26.25 4.17 -21.67
CA PRO A 188 -26.11 3.28 -22.83
C PRO A 188 -25.40 3.90 -24.04
N ASN A 189 -25.08 5.21 -24.01
CA ASN A 189 -24.37 5.88 -25.09
C ASN A 189 -22.87 6.08 -24.82
N ALA A 190 -22.39 5.75 -23.62
CA ALA A 190 -20.97 5.87 -23.28
C ALA A 190 -20.17 4.67 -23.77
N ASP A 191 -18.89 4.90 -24.07
CA ASP A 191 -18.00 3.87 -24.65
C ASP A 191 -17.76 2.67 -23.70
N ASN A 192 -17.86 2.89 -22.39
CA ASN A 192 -17.69 1.85 -21.36
C ASN A 192 -19.02 1.25 -20.87
N TYR A 193 -20.13 1.43 -21.62
CA TYR A 193 -21.40 0.79 -21.30
C TYR A 193 -21.36 -0.72 -21.53
N GLY A 194 -21.88 -1.49 -20.58
CA GLY A 194 -22.10 -2.92 -20.76
C GLY A 194 -22.89 -3.54 -19.62
N VAL A 195 -23.22 -4.84 -19.76
CA VAL A 195 -23.85 -5.61 -18.69
C VAL A 195 -22.74 -6.07 -17.73
N VAL A 196 -22.67 -5.49 -16.53
CA VAL A 196 -21.58 -5.72 -15.56
C VAL A 196 -21.30 -7.20 -15.30
N GLU A 197 -22.36 -8.02 -15.17
CA GLU A 197 -22.21 -9.46 -14.90
C GLU A 197 -21.54 -10.26 -16.03
N ASP A 198 -21.54 -9.73 -17.26
CA ASP A 198 -20.93 -10.37 -18.43
C ASP A 198 -19.43 -10.03 -18.57
N HIS A 199 -18.90 -9.12 -17.75
CA HIS A 199 -17.53 -8.58 -17.85
C HIS A 199 -16.76 -8.66 -16.52
N PRO A 200 -16.43 -9.88 -16.02
CA PRO A 200 -15.70 -10.05 -14.77
C PRO A 200 -14.26 -9.50 -14.78
N GLU A 201 -13.72 -9.19 -15.96
CA GLU A 201 -12.42 -8.54 -16.16
C GLU A 201 -12.43 -7.03 -15.96
N LEU A 202 -13.62 -6.40 -15.85
CA LEU A 202 -13.79 -4.95 -15.70
C LEU A 202 -14.37 -4.60 -14.33
N GLN A 203 -14.07 -3.39 -13.89
CA GLN A 203 -14.53 -2.82 -12.64
C GLN A 203 -15.72 -1.91 -12.89
N ASP A 204 -16.88 -2.25 -12.32
CA ASP A 204 -18.01 -1.33 -12.25
C ASP A 204 -17.62 -0.07 -11.46
N VAL A 205 -17.65 1.09 -12.12
CA VAL A 205 -17.31 2.40 -11.56
C VAL A 205 -18.24 2.82 -10.41
N ASN A 206 -19.45 2.28 -10.37
CA ASN A 206 -20.46 2.53 -9.34
C ASN A 206 -20.34 1.57 -8.15
N TYR A 207 -19.54 0.51 -8.26
CA TYR A 207 -19.35 -0.44 -7.17
C TYR A 207 -18.46 0.15 -6.05
N GLY A 208 -19.07 0.43 -4.91
CA GLY A 208 -18.41 0.98 -3.72
C GLY A 208 -18.45 2.51 -3.65
N ASN A 209 -18.12 3.04 -2.47
CA ASN A 209 -18.09 4.49 -2.24
C ASN A 209 -16.76 5.07 -2.74
N ALA A 210 -16.79 6.22 -3.40
CA ALA A 210 -15.61 7.03 -3.67
C ALA A 210 -15.25 7.84 -2.41
N GLY A 211 -14.65 7.18 -1.43
CA GLY A 211 -14.26 7.75 -0.15
C GLY A 211 -15.42 8.10 0.78
N SER A 212 -15.15 8.98 1.75
CA SER A 212 -16.17 9.48 2.69
C SER A 212 -15.76 10.81 3.32
N ASN A 213 -16.67 11.42 4.09
CA ASN A 213 -16.39 12.61 4.90
C ASN A 213 -15.77 12.30 6.28
N GLN A 214 -15.47 11.03 6.55
CA GLN A 214 -15.05 10.52 7.86
C GLN A 214 -13.77 9.69 7.73
N GLY A 215 -13.13 9.42 8.87
CA GLY A 215 -11.96 8.55 8.97
C GLY A 215 -10.68 9.28 9.38
N PRO A 216 -9.58 8.54 9.55
CA PRO A 216 -8.27 9.13 9.82
C PRO A 216 -7.88 10.08 8.68
N GLY A 217 -7.65 11.35 8.99
CA GLY A 217 -7.33 12.38 7.97
C GLY A 217 -8.53 13.21 7.48
N GLY A 218 -9.76 12.84 7.81
CA GLY A 218 -10.96 13.58 7.43
C GLY A 218 -11.55 13.12 6.09
N ALA A 219 -12.08 14.07 5.32
CA ALA A 219 -12.68 13.78 4.02
C ALA A 219 -11.64 13.23 3.02
N ASN A 220 -12.03 12.25 2.23
CA ASN A 220 -11.16 11.55 1.27
C ASN A 220 -11.96 11.06 0.05
N GLY A 221 -11.25 10.74 -1.04
CA GLY A 221 -11.80 10.19 -2.28
C GLY A 221 -11.51 8.70 -2.51
N ASP A 222 -10.96 8.00 -1.51
CA ASP A 222 -10.43 6.65 -1.64
C ASP A 222 -11.48 5.60 -2.01
N TRP A 223 -11.33 4.98 -3.19
CA TRP A 223 -12.36 4.13 -3.77
C TRP A 223 -12.19 2.63 -3.47
N LYS A 224 -11.02 2.06 -3.75
CA LYS A 224 -10.78 0.61 -3.64
C LYS A 224 -9.88 0.20 -2.48
N HIS A 225 -9.11 1.13 -1.93
CA HIS A 225 -8.23 0.87 -0.78
C HIS A 225 -7.36 -0.39 -0.96
N VAL A 226 -6.55 -0.42 -2.04
CA VAL A 226 -5.56 -1.48 -2.27
C VAL A 226 -4.38 -1.29 -1.33
N ASN A 227 -4.01 -2.33 -0.58
CA ASN A 227 -3.08 -2.17 0.54
C ASN A 227 -1.83 -3.03 0.47
N ALA A 228 -1.69 -3.84 -0.59
CA ALA A 228 -0.56 -4.72 -0.76
C ALA A 228 -0.35 -5.00 -2.25
N ILE A 229 0.90 -5.19 -2.63
CA ILE A 229 1.29 -5.66 -3.96
C ILE A 229 2.43 -6.67 -3.83
N ALA A 230 2.42 -7.68 -4.67
CA ALA A 230 3.50 -8.67 -4.72
C ALA A 230 3.77 -9.02 -6.18
N TYR A 231 5.04 -9.06 -6.54
CA TYR A 231 5.45 -9.46 -7.88
C TYR A 231 5.60 -10.99 -7.96
N ASN A 232 5.14 -11.57 -9.08
CA ASN A 232 5.34 -12.98 -9.37
C ASN A 232 6.00 -13.13 -10.73
N ALA A 233 7.27 -13.54 -10.74
CA ALA A 233 8.05 -13.73 -11.96
C ALA A 233 7.65 -14.97 -12.79
N ASP A 234 6.87 -15.90 -12.20
CA ASP A 234 6.51 -17.18 -12.81
C ASP A 234 5.16 -17.16 -13.55
N LEU A 235 4.44 -16.03 -13.52
CA LEU A 235 3.18 -15.80 -14.24
C LEU A 235 3.41 -14.95 -15.50
#